data_AF-A0A7C3NUA5-F1
#
_entry.id   AF-A0A7C3NUA5-F1
#
_cell.length_a   1.000
_cell.length_b   1.000
_cell.length_c   1.000
_cell.angle_alpha   90.00
_cell.angle_beta   90.00
_cell.angle_gamma   90.00
#
_symmetry.space_group_name_H-M   'P 1'
#
loop_
_entity.id
_entity.type
_entity.pdbx_description
1 polymer ?
#
loop_
_entity_poly.entity_id
_entity_poly.type
_entity_poly.pdbx_seq_one_letter_code
_entity_poly.pdbx_strand_id
1 'polypeptide(L)'
;LPAHDYYVRLGQKLLSYLSAPTEEGVAYKIDMQLRPSGKYGPLVSSLAAFREYHKASSQLWERQALIKTRFVAGDGLLGGEVESITSAFAYGKGLKREDIGEIHHLRMRMERELAGENEGRFNLKKGRGGLVDIEFLTQMLQLAHGHTRPRLRRRETLLALKALHEEKILHTGEYRLLSDGYLFLRRLDHRLRLERDQSIDAFEAQPVRLDSIAKALGYDGKSTRRGEAESGRRLLRDYRARRERLRACYERYFLIL
;
A
#
# COMPACT_ATOMS: atom_id res chain seq x y z
N LEU A 1 -1.12 -32.47 -22.05
CA LEU A 1 -0.23 -31.29 -21.95
C LEU A 1 0.72 -31.52 -20.78
N PRO A 2 2.02 -31.22 -20.90
CA PRO A 2 2.90 -31.12 -19.73
C PRO A 2 2.26 -30.21 -18.67
N ALA A 3 2.49 -30.53 -17.38
CA ALA A 3 1.81 -29.83 -16.29
C ALA A 3 2.02 -28.30 -16.35
N HIS A 4 3.24 -27.85 -16.66
CA HIS A 4 3.54 -26.43 -16.79
C HIS A 4 2.67 -25.74 -17.86
N ASP A 5 2.62 -26.31 -19.07
CA ASP A 5 1.84 -25.74 -20.18
C ASP A 5 0.34 -25.70 -19.87
N TYR A 6 -0.17 -26.73 -19.18
CA TYR A 6 -1.55 -26.76 -18.73
C TYR A 6 -1.86 -25.58 -17.79
N TYR A 7 -1.03 -25.37 -16.76
CA TYR A 7 -1.26 -24.30 -15.79
C TYR A 7 -1.01 -22.91 -16.37
N VAL A 8 -0.09 -22.75 -17.32
CA VAL A 8 0.08 -21.49 -18.06
C VAL A 8 -1.19 -21.15 -18.84
N ARG A 9 -1.77 -22.11 -19.57
CA ARG A 9 -3.03 -21.90 -20.30
C ARG A 9 -4.20 -21.61 -19.36
N LEU A 10 -4.26 -22.31 -18.22
CA LEU A 10 -5.28 -22.06 -17.20
C LEU A 10 -5.17 -20.64 -16.63
N GLY A 11 -3.95 -20.20 -16.31
CA GLY A 11 -3.69 -18.83 -15.85
C GLY A 11 -4.07 -17.77 -16.89
N GLN A 12 -3.72 -17.98 -18.16
CA GLN A 12 -4.11 -17.09 -19.25
C GLN A 12 -5.64 -17.01 -19.40
N LYS A 13 -6.33 -18.14 -19.30
CA LYS A 13 -7.80 -18.20 -19.36
C LYS A 13 -8.45 -17.47 -18.19
N LEU A 14 -7.92 -17.65 -16.96
CA LEU A 14 -8.39 -16.91 -15.79
C LEU A 14 -8.19 -15.40 -15.95
N LEU A 15 -7.02 -14.97 -16.42
CA LEU A 15 -6.75 -13.55 -16.70
C LEU A 15 -7.72 -12.99 -17.73
N SER A 16 -7.96 -13.74 -18.80
CA SER A 16 -8.92 -13.36 -19.84
C SER A 16 -10.32 -13.21 -19.27
N TYR A 17 -10.79 -14.16 -18.45
CA TYR A 17 -12.13 -14.09 -17.86
C TYR A 17 -12.33 -12.94 -16.89
N LEU A 18 -11.30 -12.60 -16.11
CA LEU A 18 -11.41 -11.51 -15.15
C LEU A 18 -11.24 -10.13 -15.80
N SER A 19 -10.50 -10.04 -16.90
CA SER A 19 -10.08 -8.75 -17.49
C SER A 19 -10.76 -8.43 -18.83
N ALA A 20 -11.50 -9.37 -19.43
CA ALA A 20 -12.19 -9.13 -20.69
C ALA A 20 -13.35 -8.13 -20.50
N PRO A 21 -13.51 -7.15 -21.40
CA PRO A 21 -14.68 -6.29 -21.41
C PRO A 21 -15.91 -7.06 -21.90
N THR A 22 -17.00 -6.97 -21.15
CA THR A 22 -18.34 -7.46 -21.52
C THR A 22 -19.34 -6.29 -21.56
N GLU A 23 -20.61 -6.56 -21.87
CA GLU A 23 -21.67 -5.55 -21.83
C GLU A 23 -21.86 -4.97 -20.41
N GLU A 24 -21.53 -5.75 -19.39
CA GLU A 24 -21.55 -5.40 -17.97
C GLU A 24 -20.25 -4.74 -17.47
N GLY A 25 -19.29 -4.51 -18.37
CA GLY A 25 -17.99 -3.90 -18.05
C GLY A 25 -16.86 -4.92 -17.84
N VAL A 26 -15.91 -4.60 -16.96
CA VAL A 26 -14.76 -5.46 -16.66
C VAL A 26 -14.81 -5.85 -15.19
N ALA A 27 -14.66 -7.14 -14.88
CA ALA A 27 -14.70 -7.60 -13.49
C ALA A 27 -13.51 -7.05 -12.68
N TYR A 28 -12.28 -7.32 -13.12
CA TYR A 28 -11.05 -6.81 -12.47
C TYR A 28 -9.94 -6.53 -13.47
N LYS A 29 -9.20 -5.44 -13.24
CA LYS A 29 -7.89 -5.23 -13.87
C LYS A 29 -6.85 -6.02 -13.07
N ILE A 30 -6.31 -7.09 -13.64
CA ILE A 30 -5.31 -7.94 -12.98
C ILE A 30 -3.89 -7.48 -13.32
N ASP A 31 -3.05 -7.29 -12.31
CA ASP A 31 -1.63 -6.99 -12.46
C ASP A 31 -0.78 -8.19 -12.01
N MET A 32 0.05 -8.69 -12.92
CA MET A 32 0.93 -9.85 -12.71
C MET A 32 2.41 -9.45 -12.55
N GLN A 33 2.72 -8.16 -12.43
CA GLN A 33 4.11 -7.67 -12.43
C GLN A 33 4.91 -8.03 -11.18
N LEU A 34 4.25 -8.43 -10.09
CA LEU A 34 4.92 -8.83 -8.83
C LEU A 34 5.30 -10.32 -8.78
N ARG A 35 5.10 -11.09 -9.86
CA ARG A 35 5.57 -12.48 -9.93
C ARG A 35 7.10 -12.55 -10.08
N PRO A 36 7.75 -13.69 -9.76
CA PRO A 36 9.19 -13.87 -9.99
C PRO A 36 9.63 -13.45 -11.39
N SER A 37 10.71 -12.66 -11.48
CA SER A 37 11.24 -12.07 -12.72
C SER A 37 10.26 -11.11 -13.44
N GLY A 38 9.20 -10.68 -12.78
CA GLY A 38 8.23 -9.69 -13.27
C GLY A 38 7.65 -10.03 -14.63
N LYS A 39 7.60 -9.05 -15.53
CA LYS A 39 7.07 -9.23 -16.90
C LYS A 39 7.84 -10.23 -17.76
N TYR A 40 9.12 -10.48 -17.43
CA TYR A 40 9.99 -11.40 -18.15
C TYR A 40 9.94 -12.83 -17.57
N GLY A 41 9.29 -13.02 -16.43
CA GLY A 41 9.11 -14.32 -15.81
C GLY A 41 7.92 -15.10 -16.37
N PRO A 42 7.91 -16.43 -16.17
CA PRO A 42 6.78 -17.26 -16.56
C PRO A 42 5.51 -16.82 -15.82
N LEU A 43 4.35 -17.02 -16.44
CA LEU A 43 3.06 -16.69 -15.83
C LEU A 43 2.80 -17.53 -14.56
N VAL A 44 3.24 -18.79 -14.58
CA VAL A 44 3.09 -19.74 -13.48
C VAL A 44 4.46 -20.32 -13.16
N SER A 45 4.80 -20.43 -11.88
CA SER A 45 6.01 -21.07 -11.39
C SER A 45 5.66 -22.37 -10.69
N SER A 46 6.50 -23.41 -10.86
CA SER A 46 6.45 -24.55 -9.96
C SER A 46 6.89 -24.13 -8.56
N LEU A 47 6.46 -24.86 -7.53
CA LEU A 47 6.87 -24.56 -6.16
C LEU A 47 8.39 -24.61 -5.99
N ALA A 48 9.05 -25.58 -6.63
CA ALA A 48 10.51 -25.68 -6.62
C ALA A 48 11.18 -24.44 -7.22
N ALA A 49 10.75 -23.98 -8.41
CA ALA A 49 11.28 -22.78 -9.03
C ALA A 49 10.99 -21.52 -8.20
N PHE A 50 9.80 -21.42 -7.60
CA PHE A 50 9.43 -20.32 -6.72
C PHE A 50 10.33 -20.26 -5.49
N ARG A 51 10.66 -21.41 -4.89
CA ARG A 51 11.56 -21.52 -3.75
C ARG A 51 12.98 -21.11 -4.10
N GLU A 52 13.52 -21.60 -5.22
CA GLU A 52 14.89 -21.27 -5.65
C GLU A 52 15.02 -19.79 -6.01
N TYR A 53 14.02 -19.20 -6.66
CA TYR A 53 14.00 -17.75 -6.94
C TYR A 53 14.16 -16.92 -5.66
N HIS A 54 13.37 -17.22 -4.62
CA HIS A 54 13.41 -16.46 -3.38
C HIS A 54 14.62 -16.79 -2.49
N LYS A 55 15.27 -17.95 -2.66
CA LYS A 55 16.56 -18.22 -2.02
C LYS A 55 17.68 -17.37 -2.64
N ALA A 56 17.66 -17.20 -3.96
CA ALA A 56 18.69 -16.47 -4.70
C ALA A 56 18.46 -14.95 -4.73
N SER A 57 17.21 -14.50 -4.65
CA SER A 57 16.90 -13.06 -4.66
C SER A 57 17.38 -12.36 -3.40
N SER A 58 17.72 -11.08 -3.55
CA SER A 58 18.07 -10.18 -2.45
C SER A 58 17.34 -8.83 -2.53
N GLN A 59 16.38 -8.69 -3.45
CA GLN A 59 15.76 -7.39 -3.73
C GLN A 59 14.84 -6.94 -2.59
N LEU A 60 15.13 -5.78 -2.00
CA LEU A 60 14.43 -5.27 -0.82
C LEU A 60 12.96 -4.92 -1.11
N TRP A 61 12.69 -4.40 -2.30
CA TRP A 61 11.32 -4.08 -2.70
C TRP A 61 10.44 -5.34 -2.79
N GLU A 62 11.00 -6.48 -3.20
CA GLU A 62 10.28 -7.76 -3.20
C GLU A 62 9.93 -8.17 -1.77
N ARG A 63 10.87 -7.99 -0.83
CA ARG A 63 10.59 -8.25 0.59
C ARG A 63 9.42 -7.41 1.10
N GLN A 64 9.36 -6.12 0.76
CA GLN A 64 8.23 -5.26 1.14
C GLN A 64 6.91 -5.72 0.51
N ALA A 65 6.91 -6.05 -0.78
CA ALA A 65 5.72 -6.52 -1.49
C ALA A 65 5.18 -7.81 -0.87
N LEU A 66 6.08 -8.75 -0.56
CA LEU A 66 5.74 -10.09 -0.08
C LEU A 66 5.24 -10.13 1.36
N ILE A 67 5.38 -9.04 2.14
CA ILE A 67 4.68 -8.88 3.43
C ILE A 67 3.17 -9.04 3.27
N LYS A 68 2.61 -8.64 2.12
CA LYS A 68 1.17 -8.65 1.87
C LYS A 68 0.67 -9.98 1.30
N THR A 69 1.56 -10.92 0.98
CA THR A 69 1.19 -12.20 0.35
C THR A 69 0.21 -12.98 1.20
N ARG A 70 -0.85 -13.47 0.56
CA ARG A 70 -1.85 -14.37 1.15
C ARG A 70 -2.39 -15.34 0.11
N PHE A 71 -2.58 -16.59 0.50
CA PHE A 71 -3.32 -17.59 -0.24
C PHE A 71 -4.81 -17.21 -0.35
N VAL A 72 -5.33 -17.24 -1.57
CA VAL A 72 -6.70 -16.81 -1.87
C VAL A 72 -7.58 -17.92 -2.47
N ALA A 73 -7.01 -18.89 -3.18
CA ALA A 73 -7.75 -19.96 -3.85
C ALA A 73 -6.82 -21.10 -4.29
N GLY A 74 -7.38 -22.31 -4.43
CA GLY A 74 -6.66 -23.52 -4.88
C GLY A 74 -6.46 -24.53 -3.76
N ASP A 75 -5.37 -25.30 -3.84
CA ASP A 75 -4.97 -26.23 -2.79
C ASP A 75 -4.38 -25.48 -1.57
N GLY A 76 -4.93 -25.74 -0.38
CA GLY A 76 -4.55 -25.04 0.84
C GLY A 76 -3.16 -25.39 1.36
N LEU A 77 -2.69 -26.62 1.11
CA LEU A 77 -1.35 -27.06 1.52
C LEU A 77 -0.28 -26.32 0.70
N LEU A 78 -0.43 -26.32 -0.63
CA LEU A 78 0.42 -25.55 -1.54
C LEU A 78 0.39 -24.06 -1.21
N GLY A 79 -0.80 -23.52 -0.92
CA GLY A 79 -0.96 -22.13 -0.47
C GLY A 79 -0.15 -21.82 0.79
N GLY A 80 -0.23 -22.69 1.80
CA GLY A 80 0.55 -22.58 3.03
C GLY A 80 2.06 -22.63 2.80
N GLU A 81 2.52 -23.50 1.89
CA GLU A 81 3.94 -23.59 1.53
C GLU A 81 4.44 -22.30 0.86
N VAL A 82 3.66 -21.73 -0.07
CA VAL A 82 3.99 -20.45 -0.72
C VAL A 82 4.07 -19.33 0.32
N GLU A 83 3.07 -19.22 1.20
CA GLU A 83 3.07 -18.20 2.26
C GLU A 83 4.28 -18.36 3.20
N SER A 84 4.67 -19.59 3.52
CA SER A 84 5.85 -19.88 4.34
C SER A 84 7.14 -19.44 3.64
N ILE A 85 7.28 -19.70 2.33
CA ILE A 85 8.45 -19.27 1.54
C ILE A 85 8.53 -17.74 1.51
N THR A 86 7.42 -17.06 1.22
CA THR A 86 7.42 -15.59 1.15
C THR A 86 7.66 -14.94 2.51
N SER A 87 7.14 -15.52 3.59
CA SER A 87 7.40 -15.08 4.96
C SER A 87 8.87 -15.26 5.34
N ALA A 88 9.47 -16.41 5.01
CA ALA A 88 10.88 -16.68 5.24
C ALA A 88 11.78 -15.75 4.43
N PHE A 89 11.41 -15.42 3.19
CA PHE A 89 12.13 -14.45 2.38
C PHE A 89 12.03 -13.02 2.94
N ALA A 90 10.80 -12.57 3.25
CA ALA A 90 10.58 -11.22 3.76
C ALA A 90 11.27 -11.01 5.12
N TYR A 91 11.19 -11.97 6.03
CA TYR A 91 11.65 -11.82 7.43
C TYR A 91 12.87 -12.68 7.80
N GLY A 92 13.53 -13.30 6.82
CA GLY A 92 14.67 -14.21 7.05
C GLY A 92 15.91 -13.54 7.64
N LYS A 93 15.99 -12.21 7.54
CA LYS A 93 17.05 -11.37 8.12
C LYS A 93 16.49 -10.00 8.50
N GLY A 94 17.17 -9.29 9.41
CA GLY A 94 16.87 -7.87 9.68
C GLY A 94 17.25 -6.96 8.50
N LEU A 95 17.08 -5.65 8.70
CA LEU A 95 17.61 -4.63 7.78
C LEU A 95 18.91 -4.05 8.34
N LYS A 96 19.86 -3.78 7.44
CA LYS A 96 21.00 -2.90 7.68
C LYS A 96 20.63 -1.45 7.37
N ARG A 97 21.49 -0.51 7.74
CA ARG A 97 21.28 0.91 7.47
C ARG A 97 21.17 1.21 5.97
N GLU A 98 22.00 0.55 5.17
CA GLU A 98 21.98 0.70 3.71
C GLU A 98 20.63 0.24 3.12
N ASP A 99 20.04 -0.82 3.70
CA ASP A 99 18.74 -1.35 3.25
C ASP A 99 17.60 -0.33 3.50
N ILE A 100 17.65 0.37 4.64
CA ILE A 100 16.67 1.42 4.99
C ILE A 100 16.79 2.59 3.98
N GLY A 101 18.01 2.98 3.63
CA GLY A 101 18.29 3.97 2.60
C GLY A 101 17.74 3.58 1.23
N GLU A 102 17.91 2.32 0.81
CA GLU A 102 17.37 1.84 -0.47
C GLU A 102 15.83 1.88 -0.50
N ILE A 103 15.16 1.46 0.58
CA ILE A 103 13.71 1.55 0.71
C ILE A 103 13.24 3.00 0.61
N HIS A 104 13.95 3.93 1.27
CA HIS A 104 13.66 5.35 1.18
C HIS A 104 13.82 5.87 -0.25
N HIS A 105 14.93 5.54 -0.91
CA HIS A 105 15.22 5.96 -2.28
C HIS A 105 14.15 5.47 -3.26
N LEU A 106 13.71 4.21 -3.12
CA LEU A 106 12.61 3.66 -3.90
C LEU A 106 11.32 4.46 -3.69
N ARG A 107 10.99 4.78 -2.44
CA ARG A 107 9.80 5.56 -2.11
C ARG A 107 9.85 6.96 -2.73
N MET A 108 10.99 7.65 -2.64
CA MET A 108 11.17 8.99 -3.20
C MET A 108 11.12 8.98 -4.74
N ARG A 109 11.70 7.96 -5.38
CA ARG A 109 11.59 7.77 -6.84
C ARG A 109 10.13 7.59 -7.26
N MET A 110 9.41 6.72 -6.56
CA MET A 110 7.99 6.45 -6.83
C MET A 110 7.12 7.70 -6.64
N GLU A 111 7.41 8.54 -5.64
CA GLU A 111 6.75 9.84 -5.46
C GLU A 111 6.94 10.72 -6.68
N ARG A 112 8.21 10.94 -7.05
CA ARG A 112 8.59 11.80 -8.17
C ARG A 112 7.94 11.37 -9.48
N GLU A 113 7.90 10.07 -9.74
CA GLU A 113 7.44 9.52 -11.02
C GLU A 113 5.92 9.34 -11.09
N LEU A 114 5.25 9.04 -9.97
CA LEU A 114 3.84 8.62 -9.98
C LEU A 114 2.88 9.53 -9.22
N ALA A 115 3.36 10.46 -8.38
CA ALA A 115 2.48 11.32 -7.61
C ALA A 115 1.82 12.39 -8.49
N GLY A 116 2.63 13.09 -9.30
CA GLY A 116 2.18 14.15 -10.20
C GLY A 116 1.49 15.32 -9.47
N GLU A 117 1.98 15.68 -8.28
CA GLU A 117 1.41 16.77 -7.47
C GLU A 117 1.84 18.14 -7.99
N ASN A 118 0.97 19.13 -7.79
CA ASN A 118 1.25 20.56 -7.97
C ASN A 118 0.37 21.37 -6.99
N GLU A 119 0.43 22.71 -7.04
CA GLU A 119 -0.32 23.57 -6.11
C GLU A 119 -1.84 23.31 -6.09
N GLY A 120 -2.40 22.89 -7.23
CA GLY A 120 -3.82 22.62 -7.42
C GLY A 120 -4.22 21.15 -7.33
N ARG A 121 -3.27 20.21 -7.24
CA ARG A 121 -3.56 18.77 -7.37
C ARG A 121 -2.72 17.94 -6.41
N PHE A 122 -3.37 17.11 -5.60
CA PHE A 122 -2.73 16.23 -4.63
C PHE A 122 -2.98 14.76 -4.95
N ASN A 123 -2.05 13.90 -4.54
CA ASN A 123 -2.13 12.44 -4.69
C ASN A 123 -2.20 11.76 -3.32
N LEU A 124 -3.35 11.16 -3.00
CA LEU A 124 -3.65 10.56 -1.69
C LEU A 124 -2.79 9.35 -1.37
N LYS A 125 -2.34 8.64 -2.41
CA LYS A 125 -1.58 7.40 -2.24
C LYS A 125 -0.10 7.69 -2.29
N LYS A 126 0.35 8.14 -3.46
CA LYS A 126 1.77 8.20 -3.85
C LYS A 126 2.41 9.56 -3.57
N GLY A 127 1.59 10.58 -3.25
CA GLY A 127 2.07 11.92 -2.92
C GLY A 127 2.68 12.04 -1.53
N ARG A 128 3.17 13.24 -1.25
CA ARG A 128 3.83 13.54 0.04
C ARG A 128 2.84 13.39 1.20
N GLY A 129 3.20 12.58 2.21
CA GLY A 129 2.35 12.27 3.36
C GLY A 129 1.13 11.39 3.05
N GLY A 130 1.14 10.70 1.90
CA GLY A 130 0.06 9.83 1.44
C GLY A 130 0.08 8.42 2.07
N LEU A 131 -0.85 7.57 1.63
CA LEU A 131 -1.00 6.19 2.12
C LEU A 131 0.30 5.39 2.00
N VAL A 132 1.02 5.59 0.90
CA VAL A 132 2.22 4.83 0.58
C VAL A 132 3.38 5.19 1.51
N ASP A 133 3.43 6.42 2.07
CA ASP A 133 4.41 6.73 3.12
C ASP A 133 4.17 5.90 4.39
N ILE A 134 2.91 5.79 4.80
CA ILE A 134 2.52 5.01 5.98
C ILE A 134 2.85 3.53 5.75
N GLU A 135 2.53 3.01 4.57
CA GLU A 135 2.79 1.62 4.20
C GLU A 135 4.29 1.33 4.14
N PHE A 136 5.08 2.19 3.51
CA PHE A 136 6.54 2.04 3.44
C PHE A 136 7.20 2.10 4.82
N LEU A 137 6.81 3.08 5.66
CA LEU A 137 7.30 3.17 7.02
C LEU A 137 6.96 1.91 7.83
N THR A 138 5.70 1.49 7.78
CA THR A 138 5.24 0.30 8.50
C THR A 138 6.01 -0.94 8.05
N GLN A 139 6.13 -1.16 6.74
CA GLN A 139 6.83 -2.30 6.18
C GLN A 139 8.33 -2.27 6.48
N MET A 140 8.98 -1.10 6.42
CA MET A 140 10.39 -0.96 6.79
C MET A 140 10.61 -1.40 8.25
N LEU A 141 9.78 -0.92 9.18
CA LEU A 141 9.86 -1.32 10.58
C LEU A 141 9.57 -2.81 10.78
N GLN A 142 8.61 -3.37 10.02
CA GLN A 142 8.36 -4.81 10.01
C GLN A 142 9.56 -5.61 9.51
N LEU A 143 10.26 -5.16 8.47
CA LEU A 143 11.46 -5.85 7.97
C LEU A 143 12.64 -5.70 8.93
N ALA A 144 12.79 -4.54 9.56
CA ALA A 144 13.86 -4.26 10.52
C ALA A 144 13.76 -5.17 11.76
N HIS A 145 12.54 -5.39 12.27
CA HIS A 145 12.32 -6.07 13.56
C HIS A 145 11.62 -7.43 13.45
N GLY A 146 10.91 -7.71 12.36
CA GLY A 146 10.09 -8.90 12.18
C GLY A 146 10.89 -10.20 12.09
N HIS A 147 12.19 -10.12 11.82
CA HIS A 147 13.09 -11.27 11.90
C HIS A 147 13.07 -11.90 13.30
N THR A 148 13.27 -11.10 14.34
CA THR A 148 13.31 -11.54 15.75
C THR A 148 11.97 -11.42 16.47
N ARG A 149 11.01 -10.67 15.91
CA ARG A 149 9.68 -10.43 16.53
C ARG A 149 8.54 -10.89 15.62
N PRO A 150 8.15 -12.18 15.63
CA PRO A 150 7.12 -12.73 14.75
C PRO A 150 5.75 -12.03 14.85
N ARG A 151 5.42 -11.41 16.00
CA ARG A 151 4.20 -10.62 16.18
C ARG A 151 4.06 -9.46 15.19
N LEU A 152 5.19 -8.96 14.68
CA LEU A 152 5.21 -7.89 13.69
C LEU A 152 4.91 -8.37 12.27
N ARG A 153 4.85 -9.68 12.00
CA ARG A 153 4.61 -10.25 10.67
C ARG A 153 3.12 -10.23 10.29
N ARG A 154 2.47 -9.07 10.48
CA ARG A 154 1.06 -8.81 10.15
C ARG A 154 0.94 -8.29 8.72
N ARG A 155 -0.07 -8.74 7.98
CA ARG A 155 -0.30 -8.31 6.59
C ARG A 155 -0.97 -6.94 6.54
N GLU A 156 -1.97 -6.73 7.39
CA GLU A 156 -2.78 -5.52 7.42
C GLU A 156 -2.03 -4.37 8.08
N THR A 157 -2.00 -3.20 7.42
CA THR A 157 -1.22 -2.04 7.89
C THR A 157 -1.61 -1.61 9.29
N LEU A 158 -2.91 -1.54 9.60
CA LEU A 158 -3.38 -1.14 10.94
C LEU A 158 -3.00 -2.16 12.03
N LEU A 159 -3.01 -3.46 11.71
CA LEU A 159 -2.59 -4.50 12.66
C LEU A 159 -1.07 -4.49 12.86
N ALA A 160 -0.31 -4.21 11.80
CA ALA A 160 1.13 -4.03 11.89
C ALA A 160 1.49 -2.79 12.74
N LEU A 161 0.83 -1.65 12.52
CA LEU A 161 1.01 -0.45 13.34
C LEU A 161 0.69 -0.71 14.82
N LYS A 162 -0.39 -1.46 15.10
CA LYS A 162 -0.75 -1.85 16.47
C LYS A 162 0.34 -2.72 17.10
N ALA A 163 0.83 -3.74 16.38
CA ALA A 163 1.89 -4.62 16.86
C ALA A 163 3.20 -3.85 17.11
N LEU A 164 3.57 -2.92 16.22
CA LEU A 164 4.74 -2.05 16.38
C LEU A 164 4.63 -1.18 17.64
N HIS A 165 3.43 -0.71 17.97
CA HIS A 165 3.18 0.04 19.21
C HIS A 165 3.27 -0.85 20.46
N GLU A 166 2.64 -2.03 20.44
CA GLU A 166 2.69 -2.99 21.55
C GLU A 166 4.12 -3.42 21.86
N GLU A 167 4.94 -3.59 20.82
CA GLU A 167 6.37 -3.92 20.88
C GLU A 167 7.29 -2.70 21.16
N LYS A 168 6.70 -1.53 21.47
CA LYS A 168 7.39 -0.28 21.83
C LYS A 168 8.34 0.29 20.76
N ILE A 169 8.14 -0.08 19.49
CA ILE A 169 8.88 0.48 18.34
C ILE A 169 8.27 1.83 17.92
N LEU A 170 6.95 1.95 18.01
CA LEU A 170 6.23 3.22 17.84
C LEU A 170 5.78 3.75 19.20
N HIS A 171 6.08 5.02 19.49
CA HIS A 171 5.49 5.70 20.64
C HIS A 171 4.00 5.95 20.42
N THR A 172 3.25 6.15 21.50
CA THR A 172 1.77 6.31 21.46
C THR A 172 1.33 7.43 20.51
N GLY A 173 2.06 8.55 20.47
CA GLY A 173 1.75 9.67 19.58
C GLY A 173 1.91 9.31 18.10
N GLU A 174 2.94 8.54 17.75
CA GLU A 174 3.24 8.12 16.37
C GLU A 174 2.26 7.05 15.90
N TYR A 175 1.96 6.08 16.76
CA TYR A 175 0.93 5.07 16.48
C TYR A 175 -0.42 5.71 16.17
N ARG A 176 -0.87 6.67 16.99
CA ARG A 176 -2.12 7.40 16.76
C ARG A 176 -2.05 8.21 15.46
N LEU A 177 -0.98 8.97 15.25
CA LEU A 177 -0.77 9.76 14.04
C LEU A 177 -0.88 8.90 12.77
N LEU A 178 -0.17 7.77 12.72
CA LEU A 178 -0.13 6.88 11.56
C LEU A 178 -1.47 6.15 11.37
N SER A 179 -2.08 5.65 12.44
CA SER A 179 -3.35 4.90 12.36
C SER A 179 -4.52 5.81 11.97
N ASP A 180 -4.65 6.97 12.62
CA ASP A 180 -5.69 7.95 12.32
C ASP A 180 -5.47 8.57 10.94
N GLY A 181 -4.22 8.83 10.58
CA GLY A 181 -3.84 9.28 9.24
C GLY A 181 -4.21 8.27 8.16
N TYR A 182 -3.89 7.00 8.35
CA TYR A 182 -4.26 5.92 7.44
C TYR A 182 -5.79 5.83 7.28
N LEU A 183 -6.53 5.80 8.39
CA LEU A 183 -7.99 5.74 8.37
C LEU A 183 -8.60 6.96 7.67
N PHE A 184 -8.09 8.15 7.94
CA PHE A 184 -8.53 9.37 7.29
C PHE A 184 -8.30 9.31 5.77
N LEU A 185 -7.09 8.98 5.33
CA LEU A 185 -6.75 8.88 3.91
C LEU A 185 -7.57 7.80 3.20
N ARG A 186 -7.82 6.64 3.83
CA ARG A 186 -8.69 5.58 3.28
C ARG A 186 -10.15 6.02 3.16
N ARG A 187 -10.69 6.71 4.16
CA ARG A 187 -12.07 7.26 4.09
C ARG A 187 -12.19 8.27 2.96
N LEU A 188 -11.20 9.15 2.79
CA LEU A 188 -11.18 10.13 1.71
C LEU A 188 -11.05 9.45 0.33
N ASP A 189 -10.13 8.49 0.16
CA ASP A 189 -10.01 7.69 -1.08
C ASP A 189 -11.32 6.97 -1.42
N HIS A 190 -11.93 6.28 -0.45
CA HIS A 190 -13.21 5.60 -0.67
C HIS A 190 -14.33 6.58 -1.05
N ARG A 191 -14.40 7.76 -0.43
CA ARG A 191 -15.43 8.76 -0.75
C ARG A 191 -15.25 9.35 -2.14
N LEU A 192 -14.01 9.64 -2.54
CA LEU A 192 -13.68 10.09 -3.90
C LEU A 192 -14.02 9.04 -4.95
N ARG A 193 -13.76 7.75 -4.68
CA ARG A 193 -14.13 6.65 -5.57
C ARG A 193 -15.64 6.57 -5.77
N LEU A 194 -16.41 6.64 -4.68
CA LEU A 194 -17.87 6.59 -4.75
C LEU A 194 -18.47 7.76 -5.53
N GLU A 195 -17.88 8.96 -5.45
CA GLU A 195 -18.39 10.12 -6.19
C GLU A 195 -18.08 10.07 -7.69
N ARG A 196 -16.95 9.46 -8.08
CA ARG A 196 -16.48 9.46 -9.47
C ARG A 196 -16.59 8.12 -10.19
N ASP A 197 -17.08 7.10 -9.49
CA ASP A 197 -17.19 5.70 -9.94
C ASP A 197 -15.89 5.12 -10.52
N GLN A 198 -14.74 5.61 -10.06
CA GLN A 198 -13.43 5.24 -10.59
C GLN A 198 -12.36 5.24 -9.52
N SER A 199 -11.33 4.39 -9.70
CA SER A 199 -10.13 4.41 -8.88
C SER A 199 -9.32 5.68 -9.15
N ILE A 200 -9.36 6.62 -8.22
CA ILE A 200 -8.64 7.88 -8.34
C ILE A 200 -7.59 7.97 -7.24
N ASP A 201 -6.35 8.17 -7.66
CA ASP A 201 -5.24 8.40 -6.74
C ASP A 201 -5.06 9.90 -6.44
N ALA A 202 -5.56 10.80 -7.31
CA ALA A 202 -5.33 12.24 -7.21
C ALA A 202 -6.60 13.10 -7.33
N PHE A 203 -6.67 14.19 -6.58
CA PHE A 203 -7.82 15.10 -6.58
C PHE A 203 -7.39 16.56 -6.72
N GLU A 204 -8.29 17.36 -7.28
CA GLU A 204 -8.12 18.81 -7.38
C GLU A 204 -8.38 19.47 -6.02
N ALA A 205 -7.44 20.27 -5.55
CA ALA A 205 -7.42 20.97 -4.27
C ALA A 205 -8.34 22.21 -4.26
N GLN A 206 -9.49 22.13 -4.92
CA GLN A 206 -10.47 23.20 -4.98
C GLN A 206 -11.57 22.97 -3.92
N PRO A 207 -11.76 23.88 -2.95
CA PRO A 207 -12.74 23.67 -1.89
C PRO A 207 -14.16 23.37 -2.40
N VAL A 208 -14.60 24.05 -3.46
CA VAL A 208 -15.93 23.86 -4.06
C VAL A 208 -16.13 22.42 -4.52
N ARG A 209 -15.11 21.82 -5.16
CA ARG A 209 -15.17 20.43 -5.65
C ARG A 209 -15.10 19.39 -4.53
N LEU A 210 -14.68 19.79 -3.34
CA LEU A 210 -14.55 18.90 -2.18
C LEU A 210 -15.67 19.08 -1.16
N ASP A 211 -16.61 20.01 -1.37
CA ASP A 211 -17.59 20.37 -0.34
C ASP A 211 -18.60 19.24 -0.05
N SER A 212 -19.07 18.54 -1.10
CA SER A 212 -19.93 17.34 -0.98
C SER A 212 -19.22 16.22 -0.22
N ILE A 213 -17.97 15.95 -0.60
CA ILE A 213 -17.09 14.96 0.02
C ILE A 213 -16.85 15.30 1.48
N ALA A 214 -16.52 16.56 1.76
CA ALA A 214 -16.24 17.04 3.09
C ALA A 214 -17.44 16.90 4.02
N LYS A 215 -18.65 17.28 3.57
CA LYS A 215 -19.90 17.07 4.33
C LYS A 215 -20.13 15.60 4.64
N ALA A 216 -19.96 14.72 3.66
CA ALA A 216 -20.09 13.27 3.86
C ALA A 216 -19.04 12.67 4.81
N LEU A 217 -17.89 13.32 4.96
CA LEU A 217 -16.84 12.97 5.91
C LEU A 217 -17.03 13.63 7.29
N GLY A 218 -18.13 14.36 7.51
CA GLY A 218 -18.44 15.01 8.80
C GLY A 218 -17.73 16.35 9.02
N TYR A 219 -17.32 17.05 7.94
CA TYR A 219 -16.80 18.42 8.02
C TYR A 219 -17.91 19.47 7.96
N ASP A 220 -19.19 19.07 8.09
CA ASP A 220 -20.31 19.98 8.22
C ASP A 220 -20.18 20.80 9.51
N GLY A 221 -20.01 22.11 9.36
CA GLY A 221 -19.97 22.99 10.51
C GLY A 221 -21.35 23.16 11.11
N LYS A 222 -21.44 23.30 12.44
CA LYS A 222 -22.59 23.91 13.12
C LYS A 222 -22.75 25.43 12.81
N SER A 223 -22.04 25.95 11.82
CA SER A 223 -21.94 27.40 11.55
C SER A 223 -23.15 27.88 10.76
N THR A 224 -23.89 28.82 11.34
CA THR A 224 -24.97 29.58 10.71
C THR A 224 -24.51 30.51 9.58
N ARG A 225 -23.20 30.76 9.44
CA ARG A 225 -22.62 31.50 8.31
C ARG A 225 -22.36 30.55 7.14
N ARG A 226 -23.23 30.59 6.13
CA ARG A 226 -23.08 29.88 4.84
C ARG A 226 -22.05 30.61 3.96
N GLY A 227 -20.77 30.41 4.25
CA GLY A 227 -19.71 30.73 3.27
C GLY A 227 -19.66 29.65 2.19
N GLU A 228 -19.47 30.05 0.94
CA GLU A 228 -19.35 29.10 -0.19
C GLU A 228 -18.19 28.12 0.05
N ALA A 229 -18.51 26.81 -0.01
CA ALA A 229 -17.57 25.69 0.12
C ALA A 229 -16.76 25.61 1.44
N GLU A 230 -17.33 26.07 2.56
CA GLU A 230 -16.67 26.05 3.88
C GLU A 230 -16.25 24.64 4.34
N SER A 231 -17.06 23.60 4.07
CA SER A 231 -16.72 22.23 4.47
C SER A 231 -15.50 21.74 3.68
N GLY A 232 -15.49 22.02 2.38
CA GLY A 232 -14.35 21.73 1.50
C GLY A 232 -13.05 22.42 1.95
N ARG A 233 -13.12 23.70 2.39
CA ARG A 233 -11.96 24.42 2.94
C ARG A 233 -11.43 23.75 4.21
N ARG A 234 -12.32 23.32 5.11
CA ARG A 234 -11.94 22.62 6.35
C ARG A 234 -11.27 21.29 6.07
N LEU A 235 -11.82 20.49 5.17
CA LEU A 235 -11.24 19.22 4.74
C LEU A 235 -9.84 19.45 4.17
N LEU A 236 -9.68 20.41 3.26
CA LEU A 236 -8.39 20.68 2.62
C LEU A 236 -7.33 21.15 3.61
N ARG A 237 -7.71 22.00 4.57
CA ARG A 237 -6.82 22.43 5.65
C ARG A 237 -6.39 21.26 6.54
N ASP A 238 -7.32 20.40 6.94
CA ASP A 238 -6.99 19.22 7.76
C ASP A 238 -6.14 18.22 6.98
N TYR A 239 -6.44 17.98 5.69
CA TYR A 239 -5.62 17.17 4.79
C TYR A 239 -4.18 17.69 4.73
N ARG A 240 -3.98 18.99 4.46
CA ARG A 240 -2.64 19.63 4.42
C ARG A 240 -1.91 19.52 5.76
N ALA A 241 -2.59 19.72 6.88
CA ALA A 241 -1.95 19.61 8.20
C ALA A 241 -1.60 18.16 8.57
N ARG A 242 -2.42 17.17 8.18
CA ARG A 242 -2.16 15.75 8.43
C ARG A 242 -1.01 15.23 7.59
N ARG A 243 -1.00 15.52 6.28
CA ARG A 243 0.04 15.02 5.37
C ARG A 243 1.45 15.49 5.79
N GLU A 244 1.61 16.74 6.22
CA GLU A 244 2.92 17.23 6.67
C GLU A 244 3.37 16.54 7.96
N ARG A 245 2.46 16.30 8.91
CA ARG A 245 2.77 15.54 10.12
C ARG A 245 3.14 14.08 9.82
N LEU A 246 2.40 13.44 8.91
CA LEU A 246 2.69 12.07 8.46
C LEU A 246 4.05 11.99 7.78
N ARG A 247 4.35 12.92 6.88
CA ARG A 247 5.65 12.99 6.21
C ARG A 247 6.78 13.28 7.18
N ALA A 248 6.62 14.22 8.13
CA ALA A 248 7.62 14.46 9.15
C ALA A 248 7.87 13.21 10.00
N CYS A 249 6.82 12.44 10.34
CA CYS A 249 6.98 11.15 11.02
C CYS A 249 7.76 10.14 10.17
N TYR A 250 7.43 10.02 8.89
CA TYR A 250 8.15 9.18 7.93
C TYR A 250 9.63 9.57 7.85
N GLU A 251 9.94 10.85 7.64
CA GLU A 251 11.31 11.37 7.51
C GLU A 251 12.12 11.12 8.77
N ARG A 252 11.54 11.25 9.98
CA ARG A 252 12.27 10.90 11.23
C ARG A 252 12.79 9.47 11.22
N TYR A 253 11.97 8.48 10.85
CA TYR A 253 12.42 7.08 10.88
C TYR A 253 13.42 6.74 9.77
N PHE A 254 13.32 7.38 8.61
CA PHE A 254 14.23 7.10 7.49
C PHE A 254 15.54 7.90 7.54
N LEU A 255 15.59 9.02 8.26
CA LEU A 255 16.78 9.88 8.35
C LEU A 255 17.56 9.71 9.66
N ILE A 256 16.93 9.19 10.72
CA ILE A 256 17.59 8.94 12.03
C ILE A 256 18.25 7.56 12.08
N LEU A 257 17.68 6.56 11.39
CA LEU A 257 18.21 5.18 11.34
C LEU A 257 19.35 5.02 10.30
#